data_AF-A0A821NWN5-F1
#
_entry.id   AF-A0A821NWN5-F1
#
_cell.length_a   1.000
_cell.length_b   1.000
_cell.length_c   1.000
_cell.angle_alpha   90.00
_cell.angle_beta   90.00
_cell.angle_gamma   90.00
#
_symmetry.space_group_name_H-M   'P 1'
#
loop_
_entity.id
_entity.type
_entity.pdbx_description
1 polymer ?
#
loop_
_entity_poly.entity_id
_entity_poly.type
_entity_poly.pdbx_seq_one_letter_code
_entity_poly.pdbx_strand_id
1 'polypeptide(L)' 'RQLEIEANQMFEQYDKMPFDSGVSSVYFWNLENGFAGVILIKKFYHGSSTSEGCRDSIHVVVVEEKQNDHSAHYKLTS' A
#
# COMPACT_ATOMS: atom_id res chain seq x y z
N ARG A 1 -3.61 7.19 13.32
CA ARG A 1 -3.77 8.02 12.11
C ARG A 1 -2.45 8.56 11.56
N GLN A 2 -1.48 8.98 12.37
CA GLN A 2 -0.19 9.51 11.88
C GLN A 2 0.52 8.52 10.92
N LEU A 3 0.63 7.26 11.31
CA LEU A 3 1.20 6.18 10.47
C LEU A 3 0.52 6.05 9.10
N GLU A 4 -0.80 6.22 9.04
CA GLU A 4 -1.56 6.17 7.78
C GLU A 4 -1.21 7.35 6.87
N ILE A 5 -1.06 8.55 7.43
CA ILE A 5 -0.67 9.75 6.67
C ILE A 5 0.74 9.55 6.09
N GLU A 6 1.68 9.09 6.91
CA GLU A 6 3.06 8.81 6.48
C GLU A 6 3.11 7.71 5.42
N ALA A 7 2.34 6.63 5.59
CA ALA A 7 2.27 5.55 4.61
C ALA A 7 1.69 6.05 3.28
N ASN A 8 0.59 6.81 3.29
CA ASN A 8 0.05 7.40 2.06
C ASN A 8 1.08 8.28 1.34
N GLN A 9 1.81 9.12 2.06
CA GLN A 9 2.88 9.96 1.48
C GLN A 9 4.02 9.14 0.87
N MET A 10 4.38 8.01 1.49
CA MET A 10 5.41 7.10 0.98
C MET A 10 4.96 6.41 -0.31
N PHE A 11 3.74 5.87 -0.36
CA PHE A 11 3.23 5.18 -1.55
C PHE A 11 2.88 6.14 -2.70
N GLU A 12 2.48 7.37 -2.41
CA GLU A 12 2.28 8.41 -3.44
C GLU A 12 3.61 8.78 -4.13
N GLN A 13 4.72 8.79 -3.39
CA GLN A 13 6.05 9.02 -3.97
C GLN A 13 6.54 7.86 -4.83
N TYR A 14 6.23 6.62 -4.43
CA TYR A 14 6.53 5.42 -5.22
C TYR A 14 5.89 5.46 -6.61
N ASP A 15 4.79 6.21 -6.75
CA ASP A 15 4.00 6.25 -7.97
C ASP A 15 4.41 7.32 -9.00
N LYS A 16 5.36 8.21 -8.69
CA LYS A 16 5.76 9.34 -9.55
C LYS A 16 6.86 9.02 -10.55
N MET A 17 6.70 7.94 -11.32
CA MET A 17 7.61 7.63 -12.44
C MET A 17 7.11 8.33 -13.72
N PRO A 18 7.97 8.99 -14.52
CA PRO A 18 7.56 9.95 -15.56
C PRO A 18 6.70 9.41 -16.73
N PHE A 19 6.42 8.11 -16.78
CA PHE A 19 5.58 7.48 -17.81
C PHE A 19 4.41 6.68 -17.26
N ASP A 20 4.27 6.61 -15.93
CA ASP A 20 3.22 5.90 -15.24
C ASP A 20 2.33 6.90 -14.53
N SER A 21 1.03 6.87 -14.84
CA SER A 21 0.02 7.54 -14.01
C SER A 21 -0.65 6.50 -13.12
N GLY A 22 -0.97 6.90 -11.89
CA GLY A 22 -1.60 6.00 -10.95
C GLY A 22 -2.10 6.71 -9.71
N VAL A 23 -2.88 5.99 -8.93
CA VAL A 23 -3.32 6.41 -7.62
C VAL A 23 -3.03 5.31 -6.61
N SER A 24 -2.48 5.71 -5.47
CA SER A 24 -2.29 4.84 -4.32
C SER A 24 -3.13 5.32 -3.15
N SER A 25 -3.61 4.40 -2.32
CA SER A 25 -4.26 4.73 -1.06
C SER A 25 -3.94 3.68 -0.01
N VAL A 26 -3.65 4.14 1.22
CA VAL A 26 -3.40 3.28 2.37
C VAL A 26 -4.43 3.56 3.45
N TYR A 27 -4.98 2.49 4.02
CA TYR A 27 -5.89 2.58 5.15
C TYR A 27 -5.44 1.61 6.24
N PHE A 28 -5.41 2.07 7.49
CA PHE A 28 -5.10 1.24 8.65
C PHE A 28 -6.29 1.12 9.60
N TRP A 29 -6.42 -0.02 10.25
CA TRP A 29 -7.37 -0.25 11.33
C TRP A 29 -6.74 -1.04 12.47
N ASN A 30 -7.22 -0.80 13.69
CA ASN A 30 -6.69 -1.44 14.88
C ASN A 30 -7.17 -2.89 15.00
N LEU A 31 -6.32 -3.74 15.59
CA LEU A 31 -6.65 -5.08 16.04
C LEU A 31 -6.39 -5.19 17.56
N GLU A 32 -6.78 -6.30 18.18
CA GLU A 32 -6.50 -6.53 19.60
C GLU A 32 -4.99 -6.58 19.91
N ASN A 33 -4.20 -7.20 19.03
CA ASN A 33 -2.76 -7.43 19.21
C ASN A 33 -1.92 -6.76 18.10
N GLY A 34 -2.26 -5.53 17.73
CA GLY A 34 -1.54 -4.76 16.72
C GLY A 34 -2.50 -4.02 15.78
N PHE A 35 -2.21 -4.04 14.48
CA PHE A 35 -3.03 -3.38 13.47
C PHE A 35 -2.98 -4.12 12.14
N ALA A 36 -3.91 -3.78 11.26
CA ALA A 36 -3.89 -4.23 9.89
C ALA A 36 -4.10 -3.06 8.94
N GLY A 37 -3.76 -3.29 7.68
CA GLY A 37 -3.87 -2.29 6.65
C GLY A 37 -4.12 -2.86 5.28
N VAL A 38 -4.61 -1.99 4.41
CA VAL A 38 -4.68 -2.26 2.98
C VAL A 38 -3.95 -1.16 2.23
N ILE A 39 -3.12 -1.58 1.28
CA ILE A 39 -2.49 -0.72 0.28
C ILE A 39 -3.15 -1.03 -1.05
N LEU A 40 -3.79 -0.01 -1.63
CA LEU A 40 -4.45 -0.06 -2.92
C LEU A 40 -3.60 0.72 -3.92
N ILE A 41 -3.28 0.10 -5.05
CA ILE A 41 -2.55 0.76 -6.13
C ILE A 41 -3.30 0.50 -7.43
N LYS A 42 -3.61 1.57 -8.15
CA LYS A 42 -4.14 1.52 -9.51
C LYS A 42 -3.17 2.23 -10.44
N LYS A 43 -2.61 1.49 -11.39
CA LYS A 43 -1.65 1.98 -12.40
C LYS A 43 -2.25 1.94 -13.78
N PHE A 44 -2.04 3.01 -14.53
CA PHE A 44 -2.46 3.15 -15.92
C PHE A 44 -1.23 3.27 -16.81
N TYR A 45 -1.19 2.43 -17.85
CA TYR A 45 -0.15 2.43 -18.86
C TYR A 45 -0.72 3.03 -20.16
N HIS A 46 -0.24 4.22 -20.51
CA HIS A 46 -0.62 4.89 -21.75
C HIS A 46 0.44 4.59 -22.82
N GLY A 47 0.16 3.62 -23.69
CA GLY A 47 1.00 3.34 -24.86
C GLY A 47 0.64 4.24 -26.05
N SER A 48 1.62 4.61 -26.88
CA SER A 48 1.43 5.44 -28.09
C SER A 48 0.73 4.72 -29.25
N SER A 49 0.43 3.43 -29.12
CA SER A 49 -0.20 2.63 -30.18
C SER A 49 -1.01 1.47 -29.58
N THR A 50 -2.29 1.72 -29.33
CA THR A 50 -3.39 0.72 -29.23
C THR A 50 -3.44 -0.27 -28.06
N SER A 51 -2.53 -0.24 -27.08
CA SER A 51 -2.66 -1.08 -25.87
C SER A 51 -2.64 -0.23 -24.60
N GLU A 52 -3.80 0.33 -24.25
CA GLU A 52 -4.02 0.88 -22.91
C GLU A 52 -4.14 -0.28 -21.92
N GLY A 53 -3.28 -0.28 -20.90
CA GLY A 53 -3.25 -1.30 -19.86
C GLY A 53 -3.55 -0.68 -18.51
N CYS A 54 -4.24 -1.43 -17.65
CA CYS A 54 -4.41 -1.05 -16.26
C CYS A 54 -3.98 -2.21 -15.37
N ARG A 55 -3.27 -1.91 -14.29
CA ARG A 55 -2.93 -2.86 -13.24
C ARG A 55 -3.54 -2.38 -11.93
N ASP A 56 -4.29 -3.28 -11.31
CA ASP A 56 -4.78 -3.11 -9.94
C ASP A 56 -3.94 -4.00 -9.01
N SER A 57 -3.61 -3.50 -7.83
CA SER A 57 -2.90 -4.27 -6.80
C SER A 57 -3.50 -3.96 -5.44
N ILE A 58 -3.79 -5.02 -4.69
CA ILE A 58 -4.43 -4.96 -3.37
C ILE A 58 -3.55 -5.73 -2.41
N HIS A 59 -2.85 -5.02 -1.53
CA HIS A 59 -1.99 -5.64 -0.55
C HIS A 59 -2.62 -5.50 0.83
N VAL A 60 -3.00 -6.62 1.45
CA VAL A 60 -3.50 -6.64 2.83
C VAL A 60 -2.37 -7.08 3.74
N VAL A 61 -2.05 -6.26 4.73
CA VAL A 61 -1.03 -6.54 5.74
C VAL A 61 -1.67 -6.66 7.12
N VAL A 62 -1.27 -7.67 7.87
CA VAL A 62 -1.58 -7.83 9.29
C VAL A 62 -0.28 -7.76 10.06
N VAL A 63 -0.23 -6.89 11.07
CA VAL A 63 0.94 -6.65 11.92
C VAL A 63 0.58 -7.03 13.35
N GLU A 64 1.21 -8.09 13.84
CA GLU A 64 1.07 -8.57 15.21
C GLU A 64 2.29 -8.11 16.02
N GLU A 65 2.11 -7.11 16.87
CA GLU A 65 3.19 -6.52 17.67
C GLU A 65 3.48 -7.38 18.91
N LYS A 66 4.75 -7.69 19.18
CA LYS A 66 5.13 -8.40 20.41
C LYS A 66 5.45 -7.39 21.50
N GLN A 67 4.75 -7.50 22.63
CA GLN A 67 4.79 -6.52 23.73
C GLN A 67 6.18 -6.28 24.35
N ASN A 68 7.13 -7.22 24.23
CA ASN A 68 8.39 -7.19 24.99
C ASN A 68 9.67 -7.29 24.15
N ASP A 69 9.58 -7.37 22.82
CA ASP A 69 10.72 -7.82 21.99
C ASP A 69 11.09 -6.86 20.85
N HIS A 70 10.54 -5.63 20.84
CA HIS A 70 10.70 -4.67 19.72
C HIS A 70 10.55 -5.33 18.33
N SER A 71 9.76 -6.40 18.26
CA SER A 71 9.60 -7.24 17.08
C SER A 71 8.12 -7.39 16.79
N ALA A 72 7.80 -7.55 15.50
CA ALA A 72 6.44 -7.75 15.04
C ALA A 72 6.40 -8.86 14.00
N HIS A 73 5.29 -9.58 13.95
CA HIS A 73 5.03 -10.58 12.93
C HIS A 73 4.15 -9.98 11.83
N TYR A 74 4.64 -10.05 10.59
CA TYR A 74 3.99 -9.45 9.43
C TYR A 74 3.43 -10.55 8.53
N LYS A 75 2.13 -10.49 8.24
CA LYS A 75 1.46 -11.35 7.26
C LYS A 75 1.00 -10.48 6.10
N LEU A 76 1.42 -10.81 4.88
CA LEU A 76 1.06 -10.10 3.65
C LEU A 76 0.26 -11.03 2.73
N THR A 77 -0.87 -10.55 2.22
CA THR A 77 -1.65 -11.17 1.14
C THR A 77 -1.76 -10.17 0.00
N SER A 78 -1.52 -10.59 -1.25
CA SER A 78 -1.39 -9.70 -2.42
C SER A 78 -2.05 -10.28 -3.66
#